data_AF-A0A944ZB82-F1
#
_entry.id   AF-A0A944ZB82-F1
#
_cell.length_a   1.000
_cell.length_b   1.000
_cell.length_c   1.000
_cell.angle_alpha   90.00
_cell.angle_beta   90.00
_cell.angle_gamma   90.00
#
_symmetry.space_group_name_H-M   'P 1'
#
loop_
_entity.id
_entity.type
_entity.pdbx_description
1 polymer ?
#
loop_
_entity_poly.entity_id
_entity_poly.type
_entity_poly.pdbx_seq_one_letter_code
_entity_poly.pdbx_strand_id
1 'polypeptide(L)' 'MVELDSSTDVVIIGGGIIGCATAYRLARRGMAVTLVDKGPI' A
#
# COMPACT_ATOMS: atom_id res chain seq x y z
N MET A 1 -23.67 -10.20 7.35
CA MET A 1 -22.49 -10.59 6.57
C MET A 1 -21.81 -9.28 6.19
N VAL A 2 -20.66 -8.98 6.77
CA VAL A 2 -19.96 -7.72 6.48
C VAL A 2 -19.21 -7.91 5.18
N GLU A 3 -19.54 -7.14 4.15
CA GLU A 3 -18.72 -7.04 2.93
C GLU A 3 -17.47 -6.23 3.27
N LEU A 4 -16.30 -6.83 3.06
CA LEU A 4 -15.04 -6.09 3.01
C LEU A 4 -14.99 -5.47 1.61
N ASP A 5 -15.11 -4.14 1.51
CA ASP A 5 -14.74 -3.48 0.27
C ASP A 5 -13.25 -3.82 0.02
N SER A 6 -12.98 -4.40 -1.15
CA SER A 6 -11.68 -4.94 -1.50
C SER A 6 -10.85 -3.91 -2.28
N SER A 7 -10.93 -2.62 -1.95
CA SER A 7 -10.31 -1.55 -2.75
C SER A 7 -8.79 -1.40 -2.57
N THR A 8 -8.04 -2.52 -2.58
CA THR A 8 -6.57 -2.50 -2.66
C THR A 8 -6.12 -3.45 -3.75
N ASP A 9 -5.42 -2.91 -4.74
CA ASP A 9 -4.77 -3.68 -5.80
C ASP A 9 -3.45 -4.29 -5.31
N VAL A 10 -2.73 -3.57 -4.43
CA VAL A 10 -1.40 -3.98 -3.94
C VAL A 10 -1.22 -3.69 -2.45
N VAL A 11 -0.77 -4.69 -1.70
CA VAL A 11 -0.30 -4.53 -0.32
C VAL A 11 1.24 -4.57 -0.30
N ILE A 12 1.86 -3.58 0.34
CA ILE A 12 3.31 -3.53 0.56
C ILE A 12 3.60 -3.63 2.05
N ILE A 13 4.45 -4.59 2.43
CA ILE A 13 4.91 -4.79 3.81
C ILE A 13 6.32 -4.22 3.96
N GLY A 14 6.48 -3.25 4.84
CA GLY A 14 7.71 -2.50 5.11
C GLY A 14 7.73 -1.12 4.43
N GLY A 15 7.67 -0.06 5.23
CA GLY A 15 7.70 1.37 4.88
C GLY A 15 9.10 1.99 4.91
N GLY A 16 10.16 1.19 4.76
CA GLY A 16 11.49 1.71 4.46
C GLY A 16 11.56 2.38 3.08
N ILE A 17 12.72 2.96 2.73
CA ILE A 17 12.91 3.72 1.47
C ILE A 17 12.41 3.00 0.21
N ILE A 18 12.66 1.69 0.12
CA ILE A 18 12.24 0.87 -1.02
C ILE A 18 10.72 0.70 -1.03
N GLY A 19 10.11 0.44 0.12
CA GLY A 19 8.66 0.26 0.25
C GLY A 19 7.89 1.52 -0.13
N CYS A 20 8.29 2.67 0.42
CA CYS A 20 7.70 3.97 0.09
C CYS A 20 7.91 4.34 -1.38
N ALA A 21 9.11 4.14 -1.93
CA ALA A 21 9.38 4.43 -3.34
C ALA A 21 8.56 3.53 -4.28
N THR A 22 8.29 2.28 -3.88
CA THR A 22 7.45 1.35 -4.62
C THR A 22 5.99 1.77 -4.54
N ALA A 23 5.48 2.05 -3.33
CA ALA A 23 4.12 2.54 -3.10
C ALA A 23 3.82 3.80 -3.92
N TYR A 24 4.74 4.77 -3.88
CA TYR A 24 4.64 6.01 -4.64
C TYR A 24 4.53 5.78 -6.15
N ARG A 25 5.37 4.89 -6.72
CA ARG A 25 5.33 4.61 -8.16
C ARG A 25 4.05 3.89 -8.58
N LEU A 26 3.53 2.98 -7.75
CA LEU A 26 2.29 2.24 -8.03
C LEU A 26 1.06 3.16 -7.90
N ALA A 27 1.01 3.99 -6.85
CA ALA A 27 -0.05 4.99 -6.69
C ALA A 27 -0.09 5.97 -7.88
N ARG A 28 1.08 6.43 -8.36
CA ARG A 28 1.18 7.28 -9.57
C ARG A 28 0.71 6.61 -10.86
N ARG A 29 0.61 5.28 -10.88
CA ARG A 29 0.03 4.51 -11.99
C ARG A 29 -1.47 4.25 -11.81
N GLY A 30 -2.08 4.83 -10.78
CA GLY A 30 -3.51 4.72 -10.50
C GLY A 30 -3.93 3.49 -9.71
N MET A 31 -2.96 2.75 -9.13
CA MET A 31 -3.27 1.58 -8.31
C MET A 31 -3.63 2.00 -6.89
N ALA A 32 -4.63 1.34 -6.30
CA ALA A 32 -4.93 1.45 -4.88
C ALA A 32 -3.89 0.64 -4.07
N VAL A 33 -3.04 1.34 -3.31
CA VAL A 33 -1.93 0.72 -2.57
C VAL A 33 -2.13 0.88 -1.08
N THR A 34 -2.04 -0.23 -0.35
CA THR A 34 -1.95 -0.24 1.11
C THR A 34 -0.51 -0.53 1.53
N LEU A 35 0.12 0.42 2.23
CA LEU A 35 1.46 0.25 2.81
C LEU A 35 1.33 -0.03 4.31
N VAL A 36 1.97 -1.08 4.79
CA VAL A 36 1.96 -1.49 6.20
C VAL A 36 3.39 -1.54 6.72
N ASP A 37 3.67 -0.82 7.81
CA ASP A 37 4.92 -0.94 8.57
C ASP A 37 4.61 -1.21 10.04
N LYS A 38 5.60 -1.73 10.78
CA LYS A 38 5.53 -1.92 12.23
C LYS A 38 5.61 -0.59 12.98
N GLY A 39 6.31 0.39 12.43
CA GLY A 39 6.51 1.73 12.99
C GLY A 39 5.63 2.79 12.33
N PRO A 40 5.67 4.03 12.85
CA PRO A 40 5.05 5.16 12.18
C PRO A 40 5.68 5.38 10.80
N ILE A 41 4.84 5.68 9.82
CA ILE A 41 5.17 5.99 8.43
C ILE A 41 4.73 7.40 8.07
#